data_AF-A0A2S6UJT9-F1
#
_entry.id   AF-A0A2S6UJT9-F1
#
_cell.length_a   1.000
_cell.length_b   1.000
_cell.length_c   1.000
_cell.angle_alpha   90.00
_cell.angle_beta   90.00
_cell.angle_gamma   90.00
#
_symmetry.space_group_name_H-M   'P 1'
#
loop_
_entity.id
_entity.type
_entity.pdbx_description
1 polymer ?
#
loop_
_entity_poly.entity_id
_entity_poly.type
_entity_poly.pdbx_seq_one_letter_code
_entity_poly.pdbx_strand_id
1 'polypeptide(L)'
;LEILAEQKTLYPQIVETLEATETLTKEGFQVMAYCTDDPIMCNRLEAAGAVAIMPLGAPIGSGLGIQNRVNIRLIVEQSSMPVIVDAGIGTASDATIAMELGCDGVLMNTAIAEANDPIRMARAMKAAVKAGRDAYLAGRMAKKMYADPTSPLAGLI
;
A
#
# COMPACT_ATOMS: atom_id res chain seq x y z
N LEU A 1 7.63 -6.95 11.43
CA LEU A 1 6.94 -7.53 12.61
C LEU A 1 5.52 -7.83 12.19
N GLU A 2 5.09 -9.07 12.40
CA GLU A 2 3.75 -9.55 12.06
C GLU A 2 3.23 -10.38 13.24
N ILE A 3 2.14 -9.96 13.86
CA ILE A 3 1.43 -10.73 14.89
C ILE A 3 0.01 -10.94 14.40
N LEU A 4 -0.39 -12.18 14.18
CA LEU A 4 -1.63 -12.53 13.49
C LEU A 4 -2.67 -13.12 14.45
N ALA A 5 -3.95 -12.80 14.23
CA ALA A 5 -5.05 -13.18 15.11
C ALA A 5 -5.43 -14.66 14.93
N GLU A 6 -5.51 -15.10 13.68
CA GLU A 6 -5.94 -16.44 13.33
C GLU A 6 -5.40 -16.83 11.94
N GLN A 7 -5.27 -18.13 11.71
CA GLN A 7 -4.74 -18.67 10.45
C GLN A 7 -5.66 -18.44 9.25
N LYS A 8 -6.97 -18.25 9.47
CA LYS A 8 -7.94 -18.16 8.39
C LYS A 8 -7.89 -16.82 7.65
N THR A 9 -7.84 -15.72 8.39
CA THR A 9 -7.84 -14.37 7.83
C THR A 9 -6.44 -13.78 7.76
N LEU A 10 -5.49 -14.30 8.55
CA LEU A 10 -4.14 -13.76 8.70
C LEU A 10 -4.17 -12.25 8.98
N TYR A 11 -5.21 -11.82 9.71
CA TYR A 11 -5.43 -10.43 10.07
C TYR A 11 -4.53 -10.05 11.26
N PRO A 12 -3.95 -8.85 11.29
CA PRO A 12 -3.03 -8.47 12.36
C PRO A 12 -3.76 -8.26 13.70
N GLN A 13 -3.16 -8.76 14.79
CA GLN A 13 -3.54 -8.42 16.16
C GLN A 13 -2.92 -7.07 16.53
N ILE A 14 -3.70 -6.01 16.34
CA ILE A 14 -3.14 -4.66 16.31
C ILE A 14 -2.68 -4.16 17.69
N VAL A 15 -3.28 -4.66 18.78
CA VAL A 15 -2.89 -4.29 20.15
C VAL A 15 -1.55 -4.91 20.50
N GLU A 16 -1.42 -6.21 20.25
CA GLU A 16 -0.21 -7.00 20.47
C GLU A 16 0.92 -6.52 19.54
N THR A 17 0.60 -6.14 18.31
CA THR A 17 1.56 -5.55 17.36
C THR A 17 2.13 -4.24 17.90
N LEU A 18 1.30 -3.39 18.54
CA LEU A 18 1.76 -2.15 19.16
C LEU A 18 2.70 -2.44 20.35
N GLU A 19 2.31 -3.32 21.27
CA GLU A 19 3.12 -3.70 22.43
C GLU A 19 4.48 -4.29 22.01
N ALA A 20 4.47 -5.14 20.98
CA ALA A 20 5.69 -5.72 20.43
C ALA A 20 6.55 -4.68 19.70
N THR A 21 5.94 -3.72 19.00
CA THR A 21 6.66 -2.61 18.37
C THR A 21 7.38 -1.77 19.43
N GLU A 22 6.70 -1.36 20.50
CA GLU A 22 7.31 -0.61 21.59
C GLU A 22 8.49 -1.37 22.23
N THR A 23 8.33 -2.68 22.42
CA THR A 23 9.35 -3.54 23.03
C THR A 23 10.58 -3.65 22.13
N LEU A 24 10.38 -4.04 20.87
CA LEU A 24 11.48 -4.26 19.93
C LEU A 24 12.23 -2.96 19.60
N THR A 25 11.52 -1.84 19.49
CA THR A 25 12.17 -0.53 19.32
C THR A 25 13.07 -0.20 20.51
N LYS A 26 12.63 -0.44 21.75
CA LYS A 26 13.47 -0.22 22.97
C LYS A 26 14.71 -1.12 23.00
N GLU A 27 14.63 -2.30 22.40
CA GLU A 27 15.76 -3.22 22.22
C GLU A 27 16.68 -2.83 21.05
N GLY A 28 16.36 -1.75 20.32
CA GLY A 28 17.17 -1.21 19.23
C GLY A 28 16.89 -1.83 17.86
N PHE A 29 15.81 -2.59 17.70
CA PHE A 29 15.39 -3.09 16.40
C PHE A 29 14.75 -2.00 15.54
N GLN A 30 15.01 -2.05 14.24
CA GLN A 30 14.32 -1.24 13.24
C GLN A 30 13.01 -1.93 12.84
N VAL A 31 11.92 -1.60 13.52
CA VAL A 31 10.64 -2.29 13.34
C VAL A 31 9.89 -1.75 12.11
N MET A 32 9.63 -2.61 11.14
CA MET A 32 8.61 -2.38 10.10
C MET A 32 7.34 -3.11 10.53
N ALA A 33 6.25 -2.38 10.77
CA ALA A 33 5.05 -2.95 11.41
C ALA A 33 3.95 -3.26 10.38
N TYR A 34 3.59 -4.54 10.25
CA TYR A 34 2.40 -4.96 9.49
C TYR A 34 1.14 -4.64 10.29
N CYS A 35 0.21 -3.92 9.68
CA CYS A 35 -0.96 -3.39 10.38
C CYS A 35 -2.22 -3.37 9.50
N THR A 36 -3.35 -3.05 10.13
CA THR A 36 -4.59 -2.77 9.42
C THR A 36 -4.50 -1.44 8.66
N ASP A 37 -5.48 -1.18 7.82
CA ASP A 37 -5.70 0.13 7.17
C ASP A 37 -6.34 1.15 8.14
N ASP A 38 -6.11 1.08 9.45
CA ASP A 38 -6.60 2.06 10.43
C ASP A 38 -5.57 3.20 10.61
N PRO A 39 -5.88 4.44 10.18
CA PRO A 39 -4.95 5.56 10.31
C PRO A 39 -4.58 5.87 11.77
N ILE A 40 -5.50 5.68 12.71
CA ILE A 40 -5.24 5.98 14.12
C ILE A 40 -4.20 4.98 14.66
N MET A 41 -4.36 3.69 14.35
CA MET A 41 -3.38 2.68 14.78
C MET A 41 -2.04 2.82 14.08
N CYS A 42 -2.01 3.21 12.81
CA CYS A 42 -0.77 3.51 12.09
C CYS A 42 0.04 4.62 12.78
N ASN A 43 -0.62 5.71 13.20
CA ASN A 43 0.05 6.78 13.96
C ASN A 43 0.60 6.30 15.30
N ARG A 44 -0.12 5.39 15.98
CA ARG A 44 0.35 4.83 17.25
C ARG A 44 1.58 3.94 17.06
N LEU A 45 1.63 3.15 15.99
CA LEU A 45 2.79 2.33 15.64
C LEU A 45 4.01 3.20 15.29
N GLU A 46 3.79 4.30 14.56
CA GLU A 46 4.84 5.29 14.30
C GLU A 46 5.35 5.92 15.60
N ALA A 47 4.45 6.33 16.50
CA ALA A 47 4.82 6.88 17.81
C ALA A 47 5.53 5.87 18.72
N ALA A 48 5.27 4.57 18.55
CA ALA A 48 5.99 3.48 19.21
C ALA A 48 7.40 3.23 18.62
N GLY A 49 7.77 3.96 17.56
CA GLY A 49 9.09 3.96 16.96
C GLY A 49 9.26 2.99 15.79
N ALA A 50 8.17 2.57 15.15
CA ALA A 50 8.27 1.87 13.87
C ALA A 50 8.99 2.76 12.83
N VAL A 51 9.92 2.17 12.07
CA VAL A 51 10.66 2.85 10.99
C VAL A 51 9.96 2.78 9.65
N ALA A 52 8.89 2.00 9.55
CA ALA A 52 7.98 1.94 8.41
C ALA A 52 6.62 1.39 8.85
N ILE A 53 5.56 1.92 8.24
CA ILE A 53 4.18 1.48 8.45
C ILE A 53 3.77 0.64 7.25
N MET A 54 3.28 -0.58 7.50
CA MET A 54 2.94 -1.53 6.45
C MET A 54 1.44 -1.90 6.50
N PRO A 55 0.54 -1.00 6.05
CA PRO A 55 -0.89 -1.27 6.11
C PRO A 55 -1.31 -2.28 5.06
N LEU A 56 -2.25 -3.15 5.42
CA LEU A 56 -2.80 -4.13 4.51
C LEU A 56 -3.65 -3.51 3.40
N GLY A 57 -3.52 -4.02 2.16
CA GLY A 57 -4.46 -3.68 1.08
C GLY A 57 -5.74 -4.53 1.14
N ALA A 58 -5.58 -5.82 1.42
CA ALA A 58 -6.61 -6.83 1.63
C ALA A 58 -5.98 -8.03 2.39
N PRO A 59 -6.76 -9.04 2.83
CA PRO A 59 -6.20 -10.21 3.52
C PRO A 59 -5.07 -10.88 2.74
N ILE A 60 -4.08 -11.42 3.45
CA ILE A 60 -2.89 -12.05 2.88
C ILE A 60 -3.28 -13.16 1.90
N GLY A 61 -2.66 -13.16 0.71
CA GLY A 61 -2.90 -14.17 -0.32
C GLY A 61 -4.24 -14.06 -1.07
N SER A 62 -5.10 -13.09 -0.74
CA SER A 62 -6.43 -12.96 -1.37
C SER A 62 -6.39 -12.43 -2.80
N GLY A 63 -5.38 -11.64 -3.16
CA GLY A 63 -5.25 -11.02 -4.48
C GLY A 63 -6.35 -10.00 -4.84
N LEU A 64 -7.06 -9.45 -3.85
CA LEU A 64 -8.21 -8.56 -4.07
C LEU A 64 -7.81 -7.11 -4.42
N GLY A 65 -6.53 -6.76 -4.27
CA GLY A 65 -6.02 -5.39 -4.40
C GLY A 65 -6.39 -4.51 -3.21
N ILE A 66 -6.21 -3.20 -3.34
CA ILE A 66 -6.49 -2.23 -2.26
C ILE A 66 -8.00 -2.01 -2.13
N GLN A 67 -8.59 -2.51 -1.03
CA GLN A 67 -10.03 -2.40 -0.78
C GLN A 67 -10.42 -0.99 -0.33
N ASN A 68 -9.61 -0.38 0.53
CA ASN A 68 -9.91 0.92 1.12
C ASN A 68 -8.87 1.98 0.75
N ARG A 69 -9.00 2.51 -0.47
CA ARG A 69 -8.06 3.51 -1.00
C ARG A 69 -8.06 4.81 -0.20
N VAL A 70 -9.17 5.14 0.45
CA VAL A 70 -9.29 6.36 1.26
C VAL A 70 -8.39 6.24 2.49
N ASN A 71 -8.48 5.14 3.23
CA ASN A 71 -7.65 4.96 4.42
C ASN A 71 -6.16 4.89 4.08
N ILE A 72 -5.78 4.17 3.03
CA ILE A 72 -4.38 4.14 2.57
C ILE A 72 -3.88 5.56 2.28
N ARG A 73 -4.67 6.39 1.59
CA ARG A 73 -4.29 7.79 1.35
C ARG A 73 -4.15 8.59 2.64
N LEU A 74 -5.07 8.43 3.60
CA LEU A 74 -4.98 9.10 4.90
C LEU A 74 -3.72 8.70 5.68
N ILE A 75 -3.35 7.42 5.63
CA ILE A 75 -2.12 6.90 6.24
C ILE A 75 -0.89 7.53 5.58
N VAL A 76 -0.85 7.59 4.24
CA VAL A 76 0.24 8.25 3.50
C VAL A 76 0.33 9.74 3.84
N GLU A 77 -0.80 10.45 3.91
CA GLU A 77 -0.84 11.89 4.18
C GLU A 77 -0.38 12.25 5.61
N GLN A 78 -0.66 11.38 6.59
CA GLN A 78 -0.34 11.66 8.00
C GLN A 78 1.03 11.16 8.45
N SER A 79 1.56 10.09 7.83
CA SER A 79 2.74 9.38 8.35
C SER A 79 4.01 10.15 8.00
N SER A 80 4.94 10.26 8.94
CA SER A 80 6.28 10.79 8.66
C SER A 80 7.28 9.69 8.26
N MET A 81 6.89 8.42 8.49
CA MET A 81 7.66 7.23 8.13
C MET A 81 7.21 6.67 6.78
N PRO A 82 8.09 5.92 6.07
CA PRO A 82 7.72 5.22 4.85
C PRO A 82 6.47 4.36 5.01
N VAL A 83 5.53 4.51 4.08
CA VAL A 83 4.31 3.71 4.01
C VAL A 83 4.42 2.68 2.89
N ILE A 84 4.38 1.40 3.24
CA ILE A 84 4.55 0.28 2.31
C ILE A 84 3.28 -0.55 2.32
N VAL A 85 2.50 -0.54 1.24
CA VAL A 85 1.34 -1.45 1.19
C VAL A 85 1.84 -2.89 1.17
N ASP A 86 1.40 -3.66 2.15
CA ASP A 86 1.73 -5.07 2.31
C ASP A 86 0.45 -5.90 2.20
N ALA A 87 0.52 -7.10 1.64
CA ALA A 87 -0.63 -7.98 1.43
C ALA A 87 -1.75 -7.46 0.51
N GLY A 88 -2.54 -8.41 0.00
CA GLY A 88 -3.72 -8.13 -0.82
C GLY A 88 -3.47 -7.84 -2.30
N ILE A 89 -2.27 -7.41 -2.70
CA ILE A 89 -1.91 -7.22 -4.12
C ILE A 89 -2.11 -8.52 -4.90
N GLY A 90 -2.86 -8.48 -6.01
CA GLY A 90 -3.10 -9.63 -6.88
C GLY A 90 -2.49 -9.47 -8.27
N THR A 91 -2.42 -8.25 -8.79
CA THR A 91 -1.91 -7.97 -10.14
C THR A 91 -1.21 -6.61 -10.23
N ALA A 92 -0.62 -6.35 -11.40
CA ALA A 92 0.15 -5.14 -11.69
C ALA A 92 -0.64 -3.85 -11.43
N SER A 93 -1.93 -3.80 -11.79
CA SER A 93 -2.74 -2.59 -11.55
C SER A 93 -2.91 -2.25 -10.08
N ASP A 94 -2.91 -3.24 -9.18
CA ASP A 94 -3.05 -3.00 -7.75
C ASP A 94 -1.79 -2.34 -7.20
N ALA A 95 -0.62 -2.82 -7.62
CA ALA A 95 0.67 -2.22 -7.28
C ALA A 95 0.79 -0.79 -7.85
N THR A 96 0.31 -0.55 -9.07
CA THR A 96 0.24 0.81 -9.64
C THR A 96 -0.64 1.71 -8.77
N ILE A 97 -1.83 1.25 -8.39
CA ILE A 97 -2.76 2.01 -7.54
C ILE A 97 -2.13 2.35 -6.19
N ALA A 98 -1.43 1.41 -5.55
CA ALA A 98 -0.72 1.67 -4.30
C ALA A 98 0.24 2.86 -4.42
N MET A 99 1.06 2.86 -5.47
CA MET A 99 2.01 3.93 -5.71
C MET A 99 1.34 5.25 -6.13
N GLU A 100 0.25 5.20 -6.89
CA GLU A 100 -0.56 6.39 -7.24
C GLU A 100 -1.22 7.05 -6.02
N LEU A 101 -1.49 6.27 -4.96
CA LEU A 101 -1.99 6.80 -3.68
C LEU A 101 -0.88 7.46 -2.83
N GLY A 102 0.38 7.37 -3.27
CA GLY A 102 1.52 8.01 -2.63
C GLY A 102 2.34 7.11 -1.71
N CYS A 103 2.07 5.80 -1.69
CA CYS A 103 2.89 4.85 -0.93
C CYS A 103 4.36 4.89 -1.40
N ASP A 104 5.28 4.63 -0.48
CA ASP A 104 6.72 4.61 -0.73
C ASP A 104 7.18 3.26 -1.31
N GLY A 105 6.39 2.22 -1.09
CA GLY A 105 6.65 0.90 -1.64
C GLY A 105 5.45 -0.02 -1.61
N VAL A 106 5.67 -1.21 -2.17
CA VAL A 106 4.72 -2.32 -2.13
C VAL A 106 5.49 -3.59 -1.78
N LEU A 107 5.02 -4.32 -0.77
CA LEU A 107 5.50 -5.65 -0.42
C LEU A 107 4.49 -6.68 -0.95
N MET A 108 4.96 -7.67 -1.68
CA MET A 108 4.12 -8.71 -2.27
C MET A 108 4.85 -10.03 -2.35
N ASN A 109 4.11 -11.13 -2.20
CA ASN A 109 4.63 -12.49 -2.33
C ASN A 109 3.73 -13.35 -3.23
N THR A 110 2.52 -13.67 -2.76
CA THR A 110 1.59 -14.61 -3.41
C THR A 110 1.32 -14.28 -4.88
N ALA A 111 1.09 -13.01 -5.21
CA ALA A 111 0.80 -12.59 -6.59
C ALA A 111 1.89 -12.98 -7.59
N ILE A 112 3.16 -12.99 -7.19
CA ILE A 112 4.27 -13.41 -8.04
C ILE A 112 4.46 -14.93 -7.94
N ALA A 113 4.51 -15.47 -6.71
CA ALA A 113 4.85 -16.86 -6.46
C ALA A 113 3.82 -17.85 -7.03
N GLU A 114 2.53 -17.50 -6.99
CA GLU A 114 1.44 -18.35 -7.46
C GLU A 114 0.97 -18.00 -8.89
N ALA A 115 1.65 -17.07 -9.57
CA ALA A 115 1.35 -16.79 -10.97
C ALA A 115 1.74 -17.98 -11.86
N ASN A 116 0.97 -18.21 -12.93
CA ASN A 116 1.31 -19.21 -13.95
C ASN A 116 2.70 -18.98 -14.59
N ASP A 117 3.15 -17.72 -14.68
CA ASP A 117 4.48 -17.31 -15.13
C ASP A 117 5.06 -16.29 -14.13
N PRO A 118 5.72 -16.75 -13.04
CA PRO A 118 6.23 -15.89 -11.97
C PRO A 118 7.24 -14.85 -12.44
N ILE A 119 8.11 -15.20 -13.40
CA ILE A 119 9.13 -14.28 -13.92
C ILE A 119 8.48 -13.16 -14.73
N ARG A 120 7.46 -13.49 -15.54
CA ARG A 120 6.69 -12.46 -16.24
C ARG A 120 5.90 -11.59 -15.27
N MET A 121 5.30 -12.17 -14.22
CA MET A 121 4.58 -11.39 -13.21
C MET A 121 5.53 -10.46 -12.45
N ALA A 122 6.72 -10.91 -12.05
CA ALA A 122 7.72 -10.07 -11.41
C ALA A 122 8.14 -8.88 -12.30
N ARG A 123 8.30 -9.09 -13.61
CA ARG A 123 8.56 -7.99 -14.57
C ARG A 123 7.39 -7.02 -14.65
N ALA A 124 6.16 -7.52 -14.65
CA ALA A 124 4.95 -6.68 -14.67
C ALA A 124 4.84 -5.84 -13.40
N MET A 125 5.04 -6.44 -12.22
CA MET A 125 5.02 -5.74 -10.93
C MET A 125 6.11 -4.66 -10.84
N LYS A 126 7.32 -4.95 -11.31
CA LYS A 126 8.41 -3.96 -11.41
C LYS A 126 8.03 -2.76 -12.27
N ALA A 127 7.36 -2.98 -13.40
CA ALA A 127 6.91 -1.90 -14.27
C ALA A 127 5.76 -1.11 -13.62
N ALA A 128 4.82 -1.78 -12.96
CA ALA A 128 3.69 -1.17 -12.27
C ALA A 128 4.12 -0.23 -11.13
N VAL A 129 5.03 -0.67 -10.26
CA VAL A 129 5.53 0.16 -9.16
C VAL A 129 6.18 1.44 -9.69
N LYS A 130 7.01 1.32 -10.73
CA LYS A 130 7.64 2.48 -11.37
C LYS A 130 6.62 3.42 -12.00
N ALA A 131 5.71 2.87 -12.81
CA ALA A 131 4.69 3.65 -13.49
C ALA A 131 3.77 4.40 -12.50
N GLY A 132 3.32 3.73 -11.44
CA GLY A 132 2.49 4.36 -10.43
C GLY A 132 3.23 5.43 -9.63
N ARG A 133 4.53 5.23 -9.33
CA ARG A 133 5.33 6.27 -8.66
C ARG A 133 5.55 7.48 -9.56
N ASP A 134 5.87 7.25 -10.83
CA ASP A 134 6.02 8.32 -11.82
C ASP A 134 4.70 9.09 -11.99
N ALA A 135 3.55 8.40 -12.02
CA ALA A 135 2.23 9.01 -12.10
C ALA A 135 1.88 9.85 -10.86
N TYR A 136 2.25 9.40 -9.66
CA TYR A 136 2.11 10.17 -8.42
C TYR A 136 2.93 11.46 -8.48
N LEU A 137 4.22 11.34 -8.82
CA LEU A 137 5.13 12.49 -8.91
C LEU A 137 4.78 13.46 -10.04
N ALA A 138 4.21 12.96 -11.14
CA ALA A 138 3.77 13.79 -12.27
C ALA A 138 2.54 14.65 -11.96
N GLY A 139 1.77 14.33 -10.91
CA GLY A 139 0.55 15.05 -10.56
C GLY A 139 -0.55 14.88 -11.62
N ARG A 140 -1.24 13.73 -11.60
CA ARG A 140 -2.33 13.44 -12.54
C ARG A 140 -3.38 14.55 -12.61
N MET A 141 -4.03 14.68 -13.77
CA MET A 141 -5.17 15.59 -13.93
C MET A 141 -6.30 15.29 -12.93
N ALA A 142 -7.00 16.35 -12.51
CA ALA A 142 -8.19 16.23 -11.67
C ALA A 142 -9.29 15.45 -12.39
N LYS A 143 -10.02 14.62 -11.65
CA LYS A 143 -11.22 13.95 -12.17
C LYS A 143 -12.33 14.99 -12.36
N LYS A 144 -12.95 14.99 -13.54
CA LYS A 144 -14.14 15.80 -13.84
C LYS A 144 -15.36 14.88 -13.89
N MET A 145 -16.51 15.40 -13.47
CA MET A 145 -17.79 14.65 -13.52
C MET A 145 -18.36 14.56 -14.94
N TYR A 146 -17.98 15.50 -15.80
CA TYR A 146 -18.46 15.61 -17.18
C TYR A 146 -17.28 15.79 -18.14
N ALA A 147 -17.50 15.46 -19.41
CA ALA A 147 -16.52 15.70 -20.46
C ALA A 147 -16.28 17.20 -20.61
N ASP A 148 -15.01 17.57 -20.75
CA ASP A 148 -14.57 18.93 -21.04
C ASP A 148 -13.67 18.85 -22.28
N PRO A 149 -14.02 19.45 -23.41
CA PRO A 149 -13.24 19.34 -24.65
C PRO A 149 -11.81 19.82 -24.42
N THR A 150 -10.85 18.91 -24.59
CA THR A 150 -9.41 19.21 -24.44
C THR A 150 -8.77 19.72 -25.73
N SER A 151 -9.51 19.68 -26.85
CA SER A 151 -9.08 20.18 -28.15
C SER A 151 -9.68 21.57 -28.41
N PRO A 152 -8.96 22.49 -29.09
CA PRO A 152 -9.52 23.77 -29.47
C PRO A 152 -10.80 23.55 -30.29
N LEU A 153 -11.91 24.14 -29.87
CA LEU A 153 -13.15 24.19 -30.66
C LEU A 153 -12.98 25.03 -31.94
N ALA A 154 -11.85 25.72 -32.11
CA ALA A 154 -11.46 26.41 -33.33
C ALA A 154 -11.09 25.39 -34.42
N GLY A 155 -12.06 25.01 -35.26
CA GLY A 155 -11.84 24.15 -36.43
C GLY A 155 -12.84 23.01 -36.60
N LEU A 156 -13.83 22.87 -35.72
CA LEU A 156 -14.99 22.01 -35.97
C LEU A 156 -15.94 22.74 -36.94
N ILE A 157 -15.92 22.33 -38.21
CA ILE A 157 -16.94 22.64 -39.23
C ILE A 157 -18.02 21.56 -39.18
#